data_AF-A0A3D2V584-F1
#
_entry.id   AF-A0A3D2V584-F1
#
_cell.length_a   1.000
_cell.length_b   1.000
_cell.length_c   1.000
_cell.angle_alpha   90.00
_cell.angle_beta   90.00
_cell.angle_gamma   90.00
#
_symmetry.space_group_name_H-M   'P 1'
#
loop_
_entity.id
_entity.type
_entity.pdbx_description
1 polymer ?
#
loop_
_entity_poly.entity_id
_entity_poly.type
_entity_poly.pdbx_seq_one_letter_code
_entity_poly.pdbx_strand_id
1 'polypeptide(L)'
;EQILGVSVDDAHRAYLLSSFNLIGQKIVNDIVNRVPLTVTYCRVNQKGRVFTSAQRGENLELDLYAWEKGELVFELNDKPFNMFDENPPLDDYAFILTTWGEWKTRHPNTDIYTGEAKIPVRRDE
;
A
#
# COMPACT_ATOMS: atom_id res chain seq x y z
N GLU A 1 3.46 1.07 18.04
CA GLU A 1 2.71 0.99 16.78
C GLU A 1 3.64 0.61 15.64
N GLN A 2 3.25 -0.35 14.82
CA GLN A 2 4.01 -0.81 13.64
C GLN A 2 3.48 -0.13 12.38
N ILE A 3 4.37 0.22 11.46
CA ILE A 3 4.02 0.87 10.21
C ILE A 3 4.71 0.19 9.03
N LEU A 4 4.11 0.36 7.85
CA LEU A 4 4.79 0.22 6.57
C LEU A 4 5.14 1.63 6.08
N GLY A 5 6.42 1.88 5.82
CA GLY A 5 6.92 3.18 5.36
C GLY A 5 7.39 3.13 3.91
N VAL A 6 6.97 4.11 3.12
CA VAL A 6 7.43 4.32 1.73
C VAL A 6 8.05 5.72 1.60
N SER A 7 9.06 5.83 0.75
CA SER A 7 9.67 7.10 0.39
C SER A 7 9.71 7.22 -1.12
N VAL A 8 9.13 8.29 -1.64
CA VAL A 8 9.17 8.67 -3.06
C VAL A 8 9.85 10.03 -3.13
N ASP A 9 11.11 10.04 -3.58
CA ASP A 9 11.98 11.23 -3.47
C ASP A 9 12.00 11.76 -2.02
N ASP A 10 11.69 13.05 -1.82
CA ASP A 10 11.59 13.70 -0.51
C ASP A 10 10.21 13.52 0.17
N ALA A 11 9.26 12.85 -0.49
CA ALA A 11 7.93 12.59 0.06
C ALA A 11 7.90 11.25 0.81
N HIS A 12 7.55 11.31 2.09
CA HIS A 12 7.51 10.15 2.98
C HIS A 12 6.10 9.88 3.45
N ARG A 13 5.67 8.61 3.43
CA ARG A 13 4.37 8.18 3.91
C ARG A 13 4.46 6.93 4.77
N ALA A 14 3.75 6.92 5.87
CA ALA A 14 3.56 5.76 6.72
C ALA A 14 2.12 5.25 6.65
N TYR A 15 1.95 3.93 6.71
CA TYR A 15 0.65 3.27 6.81
C TYR A 15 0.64 2.44 8.08
N LEU A 16 -0.31 2.70 8.98
CA LEU A 16 -0.47 1.90 10.18
C LEU A 16 -0.80 0.46 9.81
N LEU A 17 -0.03 -0.52 10.28
CA LEU A 17 -0.34 -1.93 9.98
C LEU A 17 -1.70 -2.35 10.55
N SER A 18 -2.11 -1.71 11.65
CA SER A 18 -3.43 -1.90 12.26
C SER A 18 -4.59 -1.43 11.36
N SER A 19 -4.34 -0.54 10.40
CA SER A 19 -5.36 -0.11 9.42
C SER A 19 -5.71 -1.20 8.40
N PHE A 20 -4.91 -2.27 8.27
CA PHE A 20 -5.16 -3.38 7.35
C PHE A 20 -5.94 -4.55 7.97
N ASN A 21 -6.52 -4.37 9.16
CA ASN A 21 -7.17 -5.47 9.88
C ASN A 21 -8.50 -5.89 9.25
N LEU A 22 -9.31 -4.94 8.77
CA LEU A 22 -10.62 -5.22 8.18
C LEU A 22 -10.51 -5.65 6.71
N ILE A 23 -11.47 -6.45 6.25
CA ILE A 23 -11.50 -6.97 4.86
C ILE A 23 -11.54 -5.81 3.85
N GLY A 24 -12.36 -4.77 4.11
CA GLY A 24 -12.45 -3.59 3.24
C GLY A 24 -11.25 -2.63 3.33
N GLN A 25 -10.20 -2.97 4.08
CA GLN A 25 -9.02 -2.13 4.29
C GLN A 25 -7.72 -2.90 4.00
N LYS A 26 -7.79 -4.05 3.30
CA LYS A 26 -6.59 -4.87 2.96
C LYS A 26 -5.67 -4.20 1.94
N ILE A 27 -6.18 -3.20 1.24
CA ILE A 27 -5.49 -2.51 0.17
C ILE A 27 -5.69 -1.00 0.38
N VAL A 28 -4.62 -0.26 0.14
CA VAL A 28 -4.63 1.21 0.09
C VAL A 28 -4.02 1.62 -1.24
N ASN A 29 -4.85 2.15 -2.14
CA ASN A 29 -4.39 2.78 -3.37
C ASN A 29 -4.11 4.26 -3.08
N ASP A 30 -2.89 4.69 -3.33
CA ASP A 30 -2.37 6.01 -2.98
C ASP A 30 -1.53 6.58 -4.14
N ILE A 31 -1.37 7.90 -4.14
CA ILE A 31 -0.42 8.61 -4.98
C ILE A 31 0.50 9.40 -4.06
N VAL A 32 1.78 9.05 -4.08
CA VAL A 32 2.84 9.77 -3.35
C VAL A 32 3.75 10.40 -4.39
N ASN A 33 3.83 11.74 -4.41
CA ASN A 33 4.60 12.50 -5.40
C ASN A 33 4.39 12.03 -6.85
N ARG A 34 3.12 11.84 -7.26
CA ARG A 34 2.69 11.33 -8.59
C ARG A 34 3.06 9.87 -8.90
N VAL A 35 3.72 9.16 -7.99
CA VAL A 35 3.94 7.71 -8.11
C VAL A 35 2.73 6.99 -7.51
N PRO A 36 2.01 6.17 -8.30
CA PRO A 36 0.94 5.37 -7.75
C PRO A 36 1.52 4.19 -6.99
N LEU A 37 0.96 3.99 -5.80
CA LEU A 37 1.33 2.93 -4.90
C LEU A 37 0.07 2.19 -4.47
N THR A 38 0.10 0.88 -4.60
CA THR A 38 -0.87 0.02 -3.91
C THR A 38 -0.17 -0.64 -2.74
N VAL A 39 -0.56 -0.27 -1.52
CA VAL A 39 0.02 -0.76 -0.28
C VAL A 39 -0.88 -1.83 0.31
N THR A 40 -0.30 -2.95 0.72
CA THR A 40 -1.02 -4.02 1.40
C THR A 40 -0.20 -4.66 2.51
N TYR A 41 -0.88 -5.14 3.54
CA TYR A 41 -0.29 -5.92 4.62
C TYR A 41 -1.20 -7.08 5.02
N CYS A 42 -0.71 -8.31 4.84
CA CYS A 42 -1.37 -9.51 5.32
C CYS A 42 -0.92 -9.80 6.75
N ARG A 43 -1.78 -9.50 7.73
CA ARG A 43 -1.50 -9.78 9.14
C ARG A 43 -1.28 -11.26 9.45
N VAL A 44 -2.00 -12.16 8.77
CA VAL A 44 -1.92 -13.61 9.01
C VAL A 44 -0.54 -14.15 8.64
N ASN A 45 -0.01 -13.73 7.50
CA ASN A 45 1.32 -14.11 7.02
C ASN A 45 2.42 -13.13 7.42
N GLN A 46 2.09 -12.07 8.17
CA GLN A 46 2.99 -10.98 8.57
C GLN A 46 3.82 -10.40 7.42
N LYS A 47 3.21 -10.26 6.23
CA LYS A 47 3.90 -9.82 5.02
C LYS A 47 3.29 -8.52 4.50
N GLY A 48 4.15 -7.52 4.28
CA GLY A 48 3.81 -6.31 3.52
C GLY A 48 4.23 -6.44 2.07
N ARG A 49 3.55 -5.72 1.18
CA ARG A 49 3.99 -5.53 -0.21
C ARG A 49 3.47 -4.19 -0.71
N VAL A 50 4.24 -3.55 -1.58
CA VAL A 50 3.83 -2.33 -2.26
C VAL A 50 4.01 -2.55 -3.75
N PHE A 51 2.94 -2.33 -4.51
CA PHE A 51 3.00 -2.37 -5.96
C PHE A 51 3.04 -0.96 -6.54
N THR A 52 3.65 -0.82 -7.71
CA THR A 52 3.62 0.41 -8.51
C THR A 52 3.41 0.09 -10.00
N SER A 53 3.18 1.14 -10.79
CA SER A 53 3.08 1.10 -12.26
C SER A 53 3.92 2.20 -12.84
N ALA A 54 4.39 2.06 -14.09
CA ALA A 54 5.11 3.11 -14.80
C ALA A 54 4.25 4.35 -15.10
N GLN A 55 2.92 4.20 -15.17
CA GLN A 55 2.00 5.33 -15.37
C GLN A 55 1.97 6.22 -14.12
N ARG A 56 2.18 7.53 -14.28
CA ARG A 56 2.27 8.49 -13.17
C ARG A 56 1.02 9.35 -13.07
N GLY A 57 0.63 9.73 -11.86
CA GLY A 57 -0.47 10.66 -11.59
C GLY A 57 -1.87 10.04 -11.53
N GLU A 58 -2.02 8.76 -11.89
CA GLU A 58 -3.28 8.03 -11.81
C GLU A 58 -3.15 6.88 -10.81
N ASN A 59 -4.20 6.61 -10.04
CA ASN A 59 -4.20 5.51 -9.08
C ASN A 59 -4.05 4.15 -9.80
N LEU A 60 -3.37 3.23 -9.14
CA LEU A 60 -3.53 1.81 -9.44
C LEU A 60 -4.91 1.38 -8.92
N GLU A 61 -5.84 1.07 -9.81
CA GLU A 61 -7.14 0.50 -9.46
C GLU A 61 -6.96 -0.99 -9.16
N LEU A 62 -6.49 -1.27 -7.95
CA LEU A 62 -6.35 -2.63 -7.44
C LEU A 62 -7.38 -2.88 -6.34
N ASP A 63 -8.15 -3.95 -6.47
CA ASP A 63 -9.17 -4.35 -5.50
C ASP A 63 -8.91 -5.73 -4.91
N LEU A 64 -9.48 -5.96 -3.73
CA LEU A 64 -9.45 -7.28 -3.11
C LEU A 64 -10.46 -8.18 -3.82
N TYR A 65 -9.97 -9.19 -4.52
CA TYR A 65 -10.80 -10.16 -5.23
C TYR A 65 -11.29 -11.26 -4.29
N ALA A 66 -10.37 -11.90 -3.57
CA ALA A 66 -10.68 -13.03 -2.72
C ALA A 66 -9.66 -13.21 -1.59
N TRP A 67 -10.04 -14.03 -0.62
CA TRP A 67 -9.13 -14.63 0.34
C TRP A 67 -9.15 -16.14 0.13
N GLU A 68 -8.08 -16.68 -0.45
CA GLU A 68 -7.98 -18.09 -0.80
C GLU A 68 -6.82 -18.75 -0.06
N LYS A 69 -7.07 -19.88 0.60
CA LYS A 69 -6.04 -20.68 1.30
C LYS A 69 -5.14 -19.88 2.26
N GLY A 70 -5.65 -18.82 2.88
CA GLY A 70 -4.86 -17.98 3.78
C GLY A 70 -4.16 -16.81 3.11
N GLU A 71 -4.31 -16.62 1.80
CA GLU A 71 -3.63 -15.62 0.99
C GLU A 71 -4.60 -14.59 0.40
N LEU A 72 -4.09 -13.39 0.12
CA LEU A 72 -4.87 -12.31 -0.48
C LEU A 72 -4.74 -12.39 -2.00
N VAL A 73 -5.88 -12.47 -2.69
CA VAL A 73 -5.97 -12.43 -4.14
C VAL A 73 -6.51 -11.06 -4.54
N PHE A 74 -5.81 -10.39 -5.44
CA PHE A 74 -6.16 -9.07 -5.95
C PHE A 74 -6.63 -9.15 -7.39
N GLU A 75 -7.41 -8.19 -7.83
CA GLU A 75 -7.84 -8.05 -9.22
C GLU A 75 -7.20 -6.80 -9.85
N LEU A 76 -6.63 -6.99 -11.04
CA LEU A 76 -6.17 -5.92 -11.92
C LEU A 76 -6.75 -6.14 -13.32
N ASN A 77 -7.58 -5.21 -13.80
CA ASN A 77 -8.21 -5.31 -15.13
C ASN A 77 -8.90 -6.67 -15.36
N ASP A 78 -9.79 -7.06 -14.45
CA ASP A 78 -10.54 -8.33 -14.47
C ASP A 78 -9.68 -9.60 -14.41
N LYS A 79 -8.40 -9.49 -14.01
CA LYS A 79 -7.49 -10.62 -13.86
C LYS A 79 -7.03 -10.77 -12.42
N PRO A 80 -7.34 -11.91 -11.77
CA PRO A 80 -6.87 -12.16 -10.42
C PRO A 80 -5.38 -12.52 -10.41
N PHE A 81 -4.66 -12.07 -9.40
CA PHE A 81 -3.31 -12.53 -9.07
C PHE A 81 -3.11 -12.54 -7.55
N ASN A 82 -2.13 -13.30 -7.07
CA ASN A 82 -1.92 -13.47 -5.65
C ASN A 82 -0.86 -12.48 -5.12
N MET A 83 -1.12 -11.89 -3.95
CA MET A 83 -0.16 -11.00 -3.27
C MET A 83 1.23 -11.64 -3.12
N PHE A 84 1.31 -12.97 -2.99
CA PHE A 84 2.53 -13.70 -2.70
C PHE A 84 3.25 -14.21 -3.95
N ASP A 85 2.71 -14.00 -5.15
CA ASP A 85 3.34 -14.41 -6.42
C ASP A 85 4.75 -13.82 -6.55
N GLU A 86 5.72 -14.63 -7.00
CA GLU A 86 7.10 -14.18 -7.20
C GLU A 86 7.20 -13.10 -8.30
N ASN A 87 6.41 -13.26 -9.36
CA ASN A 87 6.36 -12.37 -10.52
C ASN A 87 4.92 -11.90 -10.78
N PRO A 88 4.39 -10.96 -9.97
CA PRO A 88 3.05 -10.40 -10.16
C PRO A 88 3.00 -9.51 -11.42
N PRO A 89 1.80 -9.13 -11.90
CA PRO A 89 1.64 -8.26 -13.07
C PRO A 89 2.00 -6.78 -12.82
N LEU A 90 2.48 -6.42 -11.63
CA LEU A 90 2.87 -5.07 -11.23
C LEU A 90 4.27 -5.08 -10.61
N ASP A 91 5.04 -4.00 -10.81
CA ASP A 91 6.36 -3.88 -10.21
C ASP A 91 6.27 -3.71 -8.70
N ASP A 92 7.20 -4.32 -7.96
CA ASP A 92 7.37 -4.04 -6.53
C ASP A 92 7.96 -2.65 -6.31
N TYR A 93 7.45 -1.95 -5.30
CA TYR A 93 8.03 -0.70 -4.80
C TYR A 93 8.70 -0.93 -3.45
N ALA A 94 9.83 -0.26 -3.23
CA ALA A 94 10.58 -0.38 -1.99
C ALA A 94 9.80 0.18 -0.79
N PHE A 95 9.80 -0.57 0.31
CA PHE A 95 9.20 -0.16 1.58
C PHE A 95 10.03 -0.70 2.74
N ILE A 96 9.75 -0.20 3.94
CA ILE A 96 10.27 -0.77 5.18
C ILE A 96 9.14 -1.06 6.16
N LEU A 97 9.31 -2.11 6.97
CA LEU A 97 8.52 -2.33 8.18
C LEU A 97 9.32 -1.83 9.38
N THR A 98 8.73 -0.97 10.18
CA THR A 98 9.41 -0.34 11.34
C THR A 98 8.36 0.13 12.34
N THR A 99 8.79 0.74 13.45
CA THR A 99 7.90 1.39 14.38
C THR A 99 7.58 2.82 13.93
N TRP A 100 6.41 3.34 14.35
CA TRP A 100 6.06 4.75 14.13
C TRP A 100 7.12 5.71 14.70
N GLY A 101 7.67 5.42 15.88
CA GLY A 101 8.67 6.28 16.52
C GLY A 101 9.97 6.37 15.72
N GLU A 102 10.50 5.24 15.26
CA GLU A 102 11.70 5.20 14.41
C GLU A 102 11.48 5.86 13.06
N TRP A 103 10.29 5.70 12.47
CA TRP A 103 9.93 6.35 11.21
C TRP A 103 9.85 7.87 11.37
N LYS A 104 9.09 8.36 12.36
CA LYS A 104 8.87 9.80 12.58
C LYS A 104 10.15 10.53 12.98
N THR A 105 11.07 9.85 13.67
CA THR A 105 12.41 10.39 13.99
C THR A 105 13.20 10.68 12.71
N ARG A 106 13.14 9.80 11.72
CA ARG A 106 13.85 9.93 10.43
C ARG A 106 13.13 10.85 9.45
N HIS A 107 11.79 10.83 9.46
CA HIS A 107 10.93 11.56 8.54
C HIS A 107 9.93 12.44 9.33
N PRO A 108 10.40 13.53 9.97
CA PRO A 108 9.56 14.35 10.85
C PRO A 108 8.37 14.99 10.13
N ASN A 109 8.45 15.19 8.81
CA ASN A 109 7.39 15.78 7.98
C ASN A 109 6.52 14.73 7.26
N THR A 110 6.65 13.44 7.58
CA THR A 110 5.84 12.37 6.97
C THR A 110 4.35 12.51 7.26
N ASP A 111 3.54 12.15 6.27
CA ASP A 111 2.12 11.86 6.45
C ASP A 111 1.93 10.45 7.00
N ILE A 112 0.78 10.21 7.65
CA ILE A 112 0.40 8.90 8.17
C ILE A 112 -1.04 8.54 7.79
N TYR A 113 -1.22 7.34 7.23
CA TYR A 113 -2.51 6.74 6.98
C TYR A 113 -2.93 5.88 8.18
N THR A 114 -4.08 6.21 8.78
CA THR A 114 -4.60 5.56 9.99
C THR A 114 -5.81 4.66 9.74
N GLY A 115 -6.31 4.57 8.49
CA GLY A 115 -7.49 3.76 8.14
C GLY A 115 -8.83 4.47 8.17
N GLU A 116 -8.89 5.72 8.66
CA GLU A 116 -10.15 6.48 8.83
C GLU A 116 -10.49 7.38 7.63
N ALA A 117 -9.50 7.76 6.81
CA ALA A 117 -9.71 8.57 5.63
C ALA A 117 -9.73 7.68 4.38
N LYS A 118 -10.73 7.81 3.49
CA LYS A 118 -10.48 7.47 2.09
C LYS A 118 -9.38 8.42 1.63
N ILE A 119 -8.24 7.91 1.16
CA ILE A 119 -7.24 8.77 0.54
C ILE A 119 -7.95 9.48 -0.62
N PRO A 120 -8.14 10.81 -0.56
CA PRO A 120 -8.89 11.49 -1.58
C PRO A 120 -8.16 11.32 -2.89
N VAL A 121 -8.86 10.81 -3.90
CA VAL A 121 -8.40 10.88 -5.28
C VAL A 121 -8.25 12.37 -5.58
N ARG A 122 -7.02 12.87 -5.72
CA ARG A 122 -6.82 14.16 -6.38
C ARG A 122 -7.26 13.96 -7.82
N ARG A 123 -8.53 14.30 -8.10
CA ARG A 123 -8.92 14.70 -9.44
C ARG A 123 -8.39 16.12 -9.56
N ASP A 124 -7.25 16.25 -10.20
CA ASP A 124 -6.79 17.57 -10.63
C ASP A 124 -7.89 18.14 -11.55
N GLU A 125 -8.24 19.41 -11.32
CA GLU A 125 -9.26 20.18 -12.06
C GLU A 125 -8.99 20.25 -13.57
#